data_AF-A0A7V9RXD1-F1
#
_entry.id   AF-A0A7V9RXD1-F1
#
_cell.length_a   1.000
_cell.length_b   1.000
_cell.length_c   1.000
_cell.angle_alpha   90.00
_cell.angle_beta   90.00
_cell.angle_gamma   90.00
#
_symmetry.space_group_name_H-M   'P 1'
#
loop_
_entity.id
_entity.type
_entity.pdbx_description
1 polymer ?
#
loop_
_entity_poly.entity_id
_entity_poly.type
_entity_poly.pdbx_seq_one_letter_code
_entity_poly.pdbx_strand_id
1 'polypeptide(L)'
;SWYVSGKNRSVDLTRPYLDFGVPFRFRDWDLDFIAWLNRTGKGVDFLSDDDLERFGSARELAAAYDLLVFPGHAEYVTARAYDLVERYRDLGGNLMFLAANNFFWKVRRDGQRLSRVRLWRSLGRSEARLVGVQYVASDYGARQAGYRVGAAEPWAFEGTGVRQGDVFGRYGIEIDARGAASPPQTRVLATIPDVMGPGRSAEMTYYETPAGAKVFAAGSLNFAASIGEPVVARLVENLWARLARP
;
A
#
# COMPACT_ATOMS: atom_id res chain seq x y z
N SER A 1 12.09 7.67 14.21
CA SER A 1 10.78 7.68 13.51
C SER A 1 9.95 8.87 13.98
N TRP A 2 9.11 9.44 13.11
CA TRP A 2 8.14 10.50 13.47
C TRP A 2 6.99 10.00 14.36
N TYR A 3 6.82 8.67 14.49
CA TYR A 3 5.92 8.05 15.47
C TYR A 3 6.39 8.19 16.91
N VAL A 4 7.70 8.40 17.15
CA VAL A 4 8.23 8.57 18.51
C VAL A 4 7.88 9.95 19.06
N SER A 5 7.93 10.98 18.21
CA SER A 5 7.57 12.35 18.60
C SER A 5 7.29 13.20 17.37
N GLY A 6 6.10 13.78 17.33
CA GLY A 6 5.72 14.75 16.30
C GLY A 6 6.53 16.06 16.32
N LYS A 7 7.32 16.29 17.40
CA LYS A 7 8.24 17.44 17.49
C LYS A 7 9.49 17.26 16.61
N ASN A 8 9.84 16.01 16.28
CA ASN A 8 10.99 15.74 15.41
C ASN A 8 10.70 16.24 14.00
N ARG A 9 11.58 17.09 13.45
CA ARG A 9 11.44 17.64 12.09
C ARG A 9 12.25 16.85 11.06
N SER A 10 13.25 16.10 11.51
CA SER A 10 14.10 15.26 10.68
C SER A 10 14.47 13.96 11.37
N VAL A 11 14.88 12.98 10.56
CA VAL A 11 15.46 11.69 10.93
C VAL A 11 16.85 11.61 10.32
N ASP A 12 17.81 11.07 11.07
CA ASP A 12 19.14 10.72 10.59
C ASP A 12 19.12 9.24 10.17
N LEU A 13 19.41 8.99 8.89
CA LEU A 13 19.37 7.68 8.25
C LEU A 13 20.55 6.79 8.64
N THR A 14 21.61 7.35 9.23
CA THR A 14 22.74 6.56 9.75
C THR A 14 22.44 5.95 11.12
N ARG A 15 21.37 6.40 11.79
CA ARG A 15 21.02 5.86 13.10
C ARG A 15 20.47 4.45 12.95
N PRO A 16 20.97 3.49 13.74
CA PRO A 16 20.44 2.13 13.72
C PRO A 16 18.98 2.15 14.17
N TYR A 17 18.19 1.24 13.61
CA TYR A 17 16.92 0.89 14.20
C TYR A 17 17.15 0.29 15.60
N LEU A 18 16.17 0.49 16.47
CA LEU A 18 16.18 -0.13 17.79
C LEU A 18 16.00 -1.66 17.67
N ASP A 19 16.19 -2.35 18.79
CA ASP A 19 16.03 -3.81 18.91
C ASP A 19 16.90 -4.59 17.92
N PHE A 20 16.27 -5.32 17.00
CA PHE A 20 16.94 -6.25 16.09
C PHE A 20 17.45 -5.58 14.81
N GLY A 21 17.56 -4.25 14.79
CA GLY A 21 18.15 -3.51 13.67
C GLY A 21 17.29 -3.46 12.41
N VAL A 22 15.99 -3.73 12.51
CA VAL A 22 15.03 -3.69 11.39
C VAL A 22 14.01 -2.56 11.59
N PRO A 23 13.40 -2.05 10.50
CA PRO A 23 12.34 -1.04 10.61
C PRO A 23 11.22 -1.46 11.56
N PHE A 24 10.57 -0.46 12.17
CA PHE A 24 9.40 -0.69 13.02
C PHE A 24 8.34 -1.47 12.24
N ARG A 25 7.82 -2.56 12.83
CA ARG A 25 6.80 -3.47 12.24
C ARG A 25 7.25 -4.26 11.00
N PHE A 26 8.52 -4.22 10.62
CA PHE A 26 9.05 -5.03 9.51
C PHE A 26 8.67 -6.53 9.63
N ARG A 27 8.77 -7.08 10.85
CA ARG A 27 8.43 -8.48 11.11
C ARG A 27 6.95 -8.79 10.99
N ASP A 28 6.10 -7.80 11.22
CA ASP A 28 4.66 -8.00 11.24
C ASP A 28 4.07 -7.91 9.83
N TRP A 29 4.77 -7.29 8.86
CA TRP A 29 4.22 -6.97 7.53
C TRP A 29 5.13 -7.43 6.41
N ASP A 30 6.27 -6.77 6.23
CA ASP A 30 7.21 -7.05 5.13
C ASP A 30 7.71 -8.50 5.18
N LEU A 31 8.02 -9.00 6.38
CA LEU A 31 8.51 -10.37 6.55
C LEU A 31 7.45 -11.42 6.19
N ASP A 32 6.16 -11.16 6.47
CA ASP A 32 5.08 -12.09 6.11
C ASP A 32 4.89 -12.17 4.59
N PHE A 33 5.02 -11.04 3.90
CA PHE A 33 5.03 -11.02 2.43
C PHE A 33 6.25 -11.75 1.86
N ILE A 34 7.45 -11.52 2.41
CA ILE A 34 8.68 -12.24 2.02
C ILE A 34 8.51 -13.75 2.25
N ALA A 35 7.93 -14.15 3.38
CA ALA A 35 7.68 -15.55 3.67
C ALA A 35 6.69 -16.17 2.67
N TRP A 36 5.68 -15.43 2.23
CA TRP A 36 4.76 -15.86 1.18
C TRP A 36 5.43 -15.98 -0.19
N LEU A 37 6.30 -15.02 -0.58
CA LEU A 37 7.10 -15.12 -1.79
C LEU A 37 7.96 -16.40 -1.78
N ASN A 38 8.64 -16.67 -0.67
CA ASN A 38 9.44 -17.88 -0.48
C ASN A 38 8.62 -19.17 -0.58
N ARG A 39 7.44 -19.22 0.05
CA ARG A 39 6.55 -20.40 -0.02
C ARG A 39 5.99 -20.65 -1.43
N THR A 40 5.85 -19.60 -2.23
CA THR A 40 5.18 -19.66 -3.54
C THR A 40 6.15 -19.66 -4.71
N GLY A 41 7.46 -19.50 -4.46
CA GLY A 41 8.51 -19.55 -5.47
C GLY A 41 8.48 -18.38 -6.46
N LYS A 42 7.86 -17.25 -6.09
CA LYS A 42 7.76 -16.07 -6.95
C LYS A 42 9.10 -15.37 -7.07
N GLY A 43 9.60 -15.23 -8.30
CA GLY A 43 10.82 -14.47 -8.60
C GLY A 43 10.55 -12.98 -8.51
N VAL A 44 11.25 -12.30 -7.61
CA VAL A 44 11.18 -10.85 -7.42
C VAL A 44 12.56 -10.27 -7.15
N ASP A 45 12.72 -9.00 -7.45
CA ASP A 45 13.82 -8.20 -6.91
C ASP A 45 13.32 -7.39 -5.70
N PHE A 46 14.22 -7.13 -4.76
CA PHE A 46 13.96 -6.25 -3.62
C PHE A 46 14.61 -4.89 -3.89
N LEU A 47 13.79 -3.84 -3.96
CA LEU A 47 14.24 -2.47 -4.13
C LEU A 47 14.00 -1.69 -2.83
N SER A 48 15.04 -1.05 -2.32
CA SER A 48 14.86 0.04 -1.35
C SER A 48 14.38 1.31 -2.06
N ASP A 49 13.92 2.30 -1.29
CA ASP A 49 13.63 3.64 -1.84
C ASP A 49 14.85 4.22 -2.58
N ASP A 50 16.06 3.93 -2.11
CA ASP A 50 17.32 4.35 -2.74
C ASP A 50 17.53 3.67 -4.10
N ASP A 51 17.18 2.39 -4.22
CA ASP A 51 17.29 1.65 -5.49
C ASP A 51 16.23 2.10 -6.49
N LEU A 52 15.00 2.33 -6.02
CA LEU A 52 13.93 2.89 -6.85
C LEU A 52 14.32 4.25 -7.42
N GLU A 53 14.93 5.13 -6.63
CA GLU A 53 15.33 6.46 -7.06
C GLU A 53 16.53 6.47 -8.03
N ARG A 54 17.29 5.36 -8.14
CA ARG A 54 18.41 5.22 -9.08
C ARG A 54 17.97 4.99 -10.53
N PHE A 55 16.73 4.56 -10.76
CA PHE A 55 16.18 4.48 -12.11
C PHE A 55 16.25 5.87 -12.76
N GLY A 56 16.80 5.96 -13.98
CA GLY A 56 16.94 7.21 -14.71
C GLY A 56 15.58 7.76 -15.13
N SER A 57 14.61 6.89 -15.41
CA SER A 57 13.25 7.28 -15.76
C SER A 57 12.20 6.24 -15.40
N ALA A 58 10.94 6.67 -15.34
CA ALA A 58 9.81 5.75 -15.18
C ALA A 58 9.62 4.81 -16.37
N ARG A 59 10.14 5.15 -17.56
CA ARG A 59 10.13 4.25 -18.73
C ARG A 59 11.12 3.09 -18.53
N GLU A 60 12.28 3.38 -17.97
CA GLU A 60 13.26 2.35 -17.59
C GLU A 60 12.68 1.43 -16.53
N LEU A 61 12.02 2.01 -15.51
CA LEU A 61 11.31 1.23 -14.49
C LEU A 61 10.20 0.35 -15.09
N ALA A 62 9.39 0.90 -16.01
CA ALA A 62 8.32 0.17 -16.69
C ALA A 62 8.84 -0.89 -17.67
N ALA A 63 10.06 -0.75 -18.19
CA ALA A 63 10.70 -1.77 -19.00
C ALA A 63 11.30 -2.90 -18.16
N ALA A 64 11.58 -2.66 -16.88
CA ALA A 64 12.17 -3.63 -15.96
C ALA A 64 11.13 -4.45 -15.19
N TYR A 65 9.98 -3.85 -14.80
CA TYR A 65 9.00 -4.50 -13.93
C TYR A 65 7.55 -4.30 -14.39
N ASP A 66 6.82 -5.41 -14.51
CA ASP A 66 5.36 -5.38 -14.78
C ASP A 66 4.55 -4.97 -13.55
N LEU A 67 5.08 -5.21 -12.34
CA LEU A 67 4.41 -4.97 -11.07
C LEU A 67 5.38 -4.44 -10.01
N LEU A 68 4.99 -3.33 -9.36
CA LEU A 68 5.60 -2.89 -8.10
C LEU A 68 4.65 -3.20 -6.93
N VAL A 69 5.18 -3.88 -5.92
CA VAL A 69 4.46 -4.20 -4.68
C VAL A 69 5.01 -3.38 -3.53
N PHE A 70 4.13 -2.72 -2.79
CA PHE A 70 4.41 -2.06 -1.52
C PHE A 70 3.81 -2.93 -0.41
N PRO A 71 4.60 -3.87 0.16
CA PRO A 71 4.08 -4.87 1.10
C PRO A 71 3.83 -4.30 2.50
N GLY A 72 4.55 -3.25 2.87
CA GLY A 72 4.48 -2.60 4.18
C GLY A 72 4.00 -1.16 4.12
N HIS A 73 4.42 -0.37 5.11
CA HIS A 73 3.90 0.98 5.37
C HIS A 73 4.68 2.07 4.63
N ALA A 74 4.37 2.27 3.35
CA ALA A 74 5.06 3.25 2.49
C ALA A 74 4.59 4.70 2.73
N GLU A 75 4.68 5.20 3.98
CA GLU A 75 4.09 6.48 4.39
C GLU A 75 4.87 7.72 3.93
N TYR A 76 6.20 7.64 3.88
CA TYR A 76 7.10 8.77 3.65
C TYR A 76 7.79 8.65 2.30
N VAL A 77 7.44 9.52 1.36
CA VAL A 77 7.91 9.40 -0.03
C VAL A 77 8.57 10.70 -0.50
N THR A 78 9.74 10.59 -1.12
CA THR A 78 10.42 11.74 -1.73
C THR A 78 9.69 12.22 -2.99
N ALA A 79 10.01 13.42 -3.48
CA ALA A 79 9.45 13.87 -4.75
C ALA A 79 9.83 12.97 -5.92
N ARG A 80 11.10 12.51 -5.95
CA ARG A 80 11.61 11.66 -7.02
C ARG A 80 10.91 10.31 -7.05
N ALA A 81 10.80 9.63 -5.92
CA ALA A 81 10.11 8.35 -5.82
C ALA A 81 8.63 8.47 -6.21
N TYR A 82 7.94 9.51 -5.72
CA TYR A 82 6.55 9.77 -6.12
C TYR A 82 6.44 9.95 -7.64
N ASP A 83 7.28 10.81 -8.24
CA ASP A 83 7.23 11.10 -9.68
C ASP A 83 7.50 9.85 -10.53
N LEU A 84 8.43 8.99 -10.10
CA LEU A 84 8.73 7.72 -10.76
C LEU A 84 7.53 6.78 -10.71
N VAL A 85 6.93 6.58 -9.54
CA VAL A 85 5.81 5.63 -9.36
C VAL A 85 4.54 6.13 -10.03
N GLU A 86 4.23 7.43 -9.94
CA GLU A 86 3.09 8.03 -10.64
C GLU A 86 3.25 7.86 -12.16
N ARG A 87 4.43 8.18 -12.69
CA ARG A 87 4.67 8.06 -14.13
C ARG A 87 4.75 6.61 -14.60
N TYR A 88 5.24 5.70 -13.77
CA TYR A 88 5.25 4.26 -14.03
C TYR A 88 3.81 3.74 -14.22
N ARG A 89 2.91 4.12 -13.30
CA ARG A 89 1.47 3.83 -13.41
C ARG A 89 0.88 4.45 -14.67
N ASP A 90 1.20 5.70 -14.97
CA ASP A 90 0.69 6.38 -16.17
C ASP A 90 1.19 5.76 -17.48
N LEU A 91 2.27 4.96 -17.45
CA LEU A 91 2.80 4.21 -18.58
C LEU A 91 2.23 2.79 -18.69
N GLY A 92 1.33 2.37 -17.80
CA GLY A 92 0.73 1.03 -17.81
C GLY A 92 1.27 0.06 -16.75
N GLY A 93 2.24 0.49 -15.93
CA GLY A 93 2.80 -0.35 -14.88
C GLY A 93 1.82 -0.63 -13.73
N ASN A 94 1.79 -1.88 -13.22
CA ASN A 94 0.83 -2.30 -12.20
C ASN A 94 1.34 -2.02 -10.77
N LEU A 95 0.42 -1.68 -9.87
CA LEU A 95 0.75 -1.34 -8.47
C LEU A 95 -0.08 -2.16 -7.49
N MET A 96 0.56 -2.68 -6.45
CA MET A 96 -0.11 -3.39 -5.36
C MET A 96 0.30 -2.82 -4.01
N PHE A 97 -0.62 -2.16 -3.32
CA PHE A 97 -0.43 -1.62 -1.98
C PHE A 97 -1.09 -2.53 -0.94
N LEU A 98 -0.31 -3.14 -0.05
CA LEU A 98 -0.77 -4.13 0.93
C LEU A 98 -0.93 -3.57 2.36
N ALA A 99 -0.86 -2.25 2.49
CA ALA A 99 -1.07 -1.50 3.73
C ALA A 99 -1.97 -0.27 3.48
N ALA A 100 -2.27 0.48 4.53
CA ALA A 100 -2.89 1.80 4.48
C ALA A 100 -1.84 2.90 4.66
N ASN A 101 -2.27 4.17 4.54
CA ASN A 101 -1.46 5.36 4.77
C ASN A 101 -0.23 5.44 3.85
N ASN A 102 -0.37 4.89 2.64
CA ASN A 102 0.67 4.92 1.62
C ASN A 102 0.77 6.32 1.02
N PHE A 103 1.99 6.78 0.77
CA PHE A 103 2.29 8.01 0.06
C PHE A 103 1.71 9.26 0.76
N PHE A 104 1.59 9.23 2.09
CA PHE A 104 0.95 10.28 2.89
C PHE A 104 1.81 11.54 3.02
N TRP A 105 3.07 11.39 3.42
CA TRP A 105 4.00 12.49 3.66
C TRP A 105 4.99 12.67 2.52
N LYS A 106 5.12 13.91 2.04
CA LYS A 106 6.29 14.34 1.30
C LYS A 106 7.46 14.49 2.27
N VAL A 107 8.56 13.83 1.94
CA VAL A 107 9.85 14.03 2.61
C VAL A 107 10.88 14.60 1.64
N ARG A 108 11.91 15.23 2.21
CA ARG A 108 13.10 15.68 1.49
C ARG A 108 14.32 14.99 2.10
N ARG A 109 15.15 14.40 1.26
CA ARG A 109 16.45 13.87 1.65
C ARG A 109 17.55 14.89 1.34
N ASP A 110 18.46 15.06 2.29
CA ASP A 110 19.68 15.84 2.17
C ASP A 110 20.83 15.00 2.76
N GLY A 111 21.59 14.33 1.88
CA GLY A 111 22.55 13.30 2.28
C GLY A 111 21.90 12.21 3.13
N GLN A 112 22.37 12.07 4.38
CA GLN A 112 21.85 11.10 5.35
C GLN A 112 20.72 11.65 6.23
N ARG A 113 20.16 12.81 5.91
CA ARG A 113 19.06 13.41 6.68
C ARG A 113 17.77 13.39 5.89
N LEU A 114 16.71 12.83 6.46
CA LEU A 114 15.36 12.89 5.93
C LEU A 114 14.53 13.89 6.72
N SER A 115 13.85 14.83 6.05
CA SER A 115 13.03 15.86 6.69
C SER A 115 11.59 15.80 6.20
N ARG A 116 10.63 15.89 7.11
CA ARG A 116 9.20 15.91 6.78
C ARG A 116 8.82 17.28 6.24
N VAL A 117 8.20 17.31 5.05
CA VAL A 117 7.85 18.56 4.37
C VAL A 117 6.39 18.89 4.64
N ARG A 118 5.45 18.21 3.95
CA ARG A 118 4.01 18.41 4.03
C ARG A 118 3.28 17.14 3.59
N LEU A 119 1.98 17.07 3.83
CA LEU A 119 1.15 16.02 3.24
C LEU A 119 1.12 16.18 1.72
N TRP A 120 1.22 15.08 0.98
CA TRP A 120 1.15 15.09 -0.48
C TRP A 120 -0.18 15.68 -0.98
N ARG A 121 -1.30 15.36 -0.32
CA ARG A 121 -2.63 15.95 -0.62
C ARG A 121 -2.68 17.48 -0.50
N SER A 122 -1.93 18.06 0.45
CA SER A 122 -1.87 19.53 0.61
C SER A 122 -1.11 20.24 -0.51
N LEU A 123 -0.40 19.47 -1.35
CA LEU A 123 0.31 19.93 -2.54
C LEU A 123 -0.46 19.62 -3.83
N GLY A 124 -1.75 19.26 -3.72
CA GLY A 124 -2.58 18.90 -4.87
C GLY A 124 -2.25 17.52 -5.45
N ARG A 125 -1.49 16.68 -4.75
CA ARG A 125 -1.11 15.33 -5.17
C ARG A 125 -1.56 14.30 -4.13
N SER A 126 -2.86 14.20 -3.89
CA SER A 126 -3.37 13.23 -2.92
C SER A 126 -3.03 11.80 -3.31
N GLU A 127 -2.71 11.00 -2.30
CA GLU A 127 -2.58 9.56 -2.28
C GLU A 127 -3.68 8.89 -3.09
N ALA A 128 -4.94 9.33 -2.91
CA ALA A 128 -6.10 8.80 -3.60
C ALA A 128 -5.95 8.77 -5.12
N ARG A 129 -5.24 9.74 -5.72
CA ARG A 129 -5.06 9.81 -7.18
C ARG A 129 -4.16 8.71 -7.77
N LEU A 130 -3.27 8.17 -6.92
CA LEU A 130 -2.27 7.18 -7.28
C LEU A 130 -2.62 5.82 -6.69
N VAL A 131 -2.91 5.77 -5.39
CA VAL A 131 -3.23 4.55 -4.64
C VAL A 131 -4.68 4.13 -4.85
N GLY A 132 -5.57 5.05 -5.22
CA GLY A 132 -7.02 4.82 -5.33
C GLY A 132 -7.77 5.16 -4.05
N VAL A 133 -7.09 5.16 -2.91
CA VAL A 133 -7.60 5.51 -1.58
C VAL A 133 -6.62 6.44 -0.86
N GLN A 134 -7.08 7.10 0.19
CA GLN A 134 -6.29 8.02 1.01
C GLN A 134 -6.55 7.79 2.50
N TYR A 135 -5.56 8.14 3.34
CA TYR A 135 -5.68 8.09 4.79
C TYR A 135 -6.93 8.81 5.32
N VAL A 136 -7.69 8.08 6.12
CA VAL A 136 -8.90 8.52 6.83
C VAL A 136 -8.61 8.74 8.31
N ALA A 137 -8.11 7.72 9.01
CA ALA A 137 -7.94 7.75 10.46
C ALA A 137 -7.01 6.65 10.98
N SER A 138 -6.55 6.86 12.21
CA SER A 138 -5.86 5.88 13.06
C SER A 138 -6.39 5.96 14.48
N ASP A 139 -6.39 4.83 15.17
CA ASP A 139 -6.62 4.75 16.61
C ASP A 139 -5.56 3.89 17.32
N TYR A 140 -4.39 3.74 16.70
CA TYR A 140 -3.29 2.92 17.20
C TYR A 140 -3.67 1.45 17.44
N GLY A 141 -4.68 0.96 16.73
CA GLY A 141 -5.12 -0.44 16.77
C GLY A 141 -6.15 -0.76 17.84
N ALA A 142 -6.73 0.25 18.47
CA ALA A 142 -7.79 0.07 19.46
C ALA A 142 -9.03 -0.61 18.87
N ARG A 143 -9.37 -0.31 17.60
CA ARG A 143 -10.48 -0.93 16.88
C ARG A 143 -9.98 -1.62 15.62
N GLN A 144 -10.45 -2.85 15.45
CA GLN A 144 -10.23 -3.66 14.26
C GLN A 144 -11.45 -4.53 14.01
N ALA A 145 -11.78 -4.74 12.74
CA ALA A 145 -12.89 -5.62 12.34
C ALA A 145 -12.56 -6.28 10.99
N GLY A 146 -13.37 -7.26 10.58
CA GLY A 146 -13.16 -7.96 9.32
C GLY A 146 -13.68 -7.17 8.11
N TYR A 147 -13.07 -7.43 6.96
CA TYR A 147 -13.54 -6.92 5.67
C TYR A 147 -14.82 -7.65 5.28
N ARG A 148 -15.90 -6.89 5.03
CA ARG A 148 -17.11 -7.39 4.38
C ARG A 148 -16.94 -7.35 2.86
N VAL A 149 -17.04 -8.50 2.20
CA VAL A 149 -16.88 -8.65 0.75
C VAL A 149 -18.01 -7.96 0.00
N GLY A 150 -17.67 -7.12 -0.97
CA GLY A 150 -18.59 -6.45 -1.88
C GLY A 150 -18.91 -7.27 -3.13
N ALA A 151 -19.64 -6.67 -4.07
CA ALA A 151 -20.01 -7.33 -5.33
C ALA A 151 -18.99 -7.11 -6.47
N ALA A 152 -18.08 -6.14 -6.32
CA ALA A 152 -17.13 -5.77 -7.37
C ALA A 152 -15.93 -6.72 -7.41
N GLU A 153 -15.41 -6.94 -8.62
CA GLU A 153 -14.23 -7.79 -8.89
C GLU A 153 -14.31 -9.19 -8.25
N PRO A 154 -15.35 -9.99 -8.53
CA PRO A 154 -15.52 -11.32 -7.94
C PRO A 154 -14.32 -12.24 -8.19
N TRP A 155 -13.57 -12.04 -9.28
CA TRP A 155 -12.34 -12.76 -9.58
C TRP A 155 -11.29 -12.65 -8.46
N ALA A 156 -11.26 -11.54 -7.72
CA ALA A 156 -10.30 -11.36 -6.64
C ALA A 156 -10.53 -12.37 -5.52
N PHE A 157 -11.79 -12.78 -5.32
CA PHE A 157 -12.21 -13.71 -4.27
C PHE A 157 -12.41 -15.14 -4.76
N GLU A 158 -12.14 -15.46 -6.02
CA GLU A 158 -12.26 -16.82 -6.55
C GLU A 158 -11.38 -17.81 -5.78
N GLY A 159 -11.95 -18.95 -5.41
CA GLY A 159 -11.24 -20.01 -4.66
C GLY A 159 -10.87 -19.65 -3.22
N THR A 160 -11.26 -18.48 -2.70
CA THR A 160 -11.01 -18.09 -1.30
C THR A 160 -11.99 -18.75 -0.33
N GLY A 161 -13.16 -19.17 -0.81
CA GLY A 161 -14.26 -19.69 0.00
C GLY A 161 -15.21 -18.62 0.55
N VAL A 162 -14.87 -17.33 0.45
CA VAL A 162 -15.77 -16.22 0.81
C VAL A 162 -16.55 -15.72 -0.40
N ARG A 163 -17.75 -15.21 -0.15
CA ARG A 163 -18.67 -14.66 -1.15
C ARG A 163 -19.10 -13.25 -0.74
N GLN A 164 -19.80 -12.56 -1.64
CA GLN A 164 -20.40 -11.25 -1.34
C GLN A 164 -21.19 -11.32 -0.02
N GLY A 165 -20.91 -10.37 0.88
CA GLY A 165 -21.55 -10.26 2.19
C GLY A 165 -20.78 -10.96 3.32
N ASP A 166 -19.94 -11.95 3.03
CA ASP A 166 -19.10 -12.62 4.02
C ASP A 166 -18.05 -11.67 4.59
N VAL A 167 -17.56 -12.02 5.78
CA VAL A 167 -16.56 -11.22 6.51
C VAL A 167 -15.30 -12.05 6.71
N PHE A 168 -14.13 -11.46 6.45
CA PHE A 168 -12.83 -12.12 6.67
C PHE A 168 -11.80 -11.21 7.34
N GLY A 169 -10.85 -11.85 8.03
CA GLY A 169 -9.72 -11.19 8.67
C GLY A 169 -10.09 -10.23 9.81
N ARG A 170 -9.10 -9.46 10.24
CA ARG A 170 -9.23 -8.48 11.33
C ARG A 170 -8.25 -7.35 11.09
N TYR A 171 -8.76 -6.20 10.66
CA TYR A 171 -7.93 -5.11 10.19
C TYR A 171 -8.32 -3.75 10.79
N GLY A 172 -7.34 -2.87 10.88
CA GLY A 172 -7.46 -1.49 11.33
C GLY A 172 -6.08 -0.87 11.53
N ILE A 173 -5.84 -0.29 12.70
CA ILE A 173 -4.64 0.52 13.06
C ILE A 173 -4.60 1.84 12.28
N GLU A 174 -4.53 1.78 10.96
CA GLU A 174 -4.74 2.91 10.05
C GLU A 174 -5.62 2.42 8.90
N ILE A 175 -6.54 3.29 8.47
CA ILE A 175 -7.50 2.98 7.43
C ILE A 175 -7.49 4.03 6.32
N ASP A 176 -7.64 3.55 5.10
CA ASP A 176 -7.81 4.38 3.92
C ASP A 176 -9.19 4.14 3.29
N ALA A 177 -9.72 5.16 2.64
CA ALA A 177 -10.92 5.07 1.81
C ALA A 177 -10.78 5.97 0.59
N ARG A 178 -11.65 5.81 -0.40
CA ARG A 178 -11.68 6.70 -1.56
C ARG A 178 -11.93 8.15 -1.10
N GLY A 179 -11.33 9.08 -1.83
CA GLY A 179 -11.52 10.52 -1.66
C GLY A 179 -11.92 11.18 -2.96
N ALA A 180 -12.11 12.50 -2.93
CA ALA A 180 -12.48 13.28 -4.13
C ALA A 180 -11.46 13.19 -5.28
N ALA A 181 -10.20 12.84 -4.97
CA ALA A 181 -9.13 12.67 -5.96
C ALA A 181 -8.96 11.22 -6.43
N SER A 182 -9.73 10.26 -5.90
CA SER A 182 -9.70 8.88 -6.38
C SER A 182 -10.12 8.83 -7.86
N PRO A 183 -9.49 7.97 -8.69
CA PRO A 183 -9.96 7.73 -10.04
C PRO A 183 -11.45 7.37 -10.04
N PRO A 184 -12.29 7.96 -10.92
CA PRO A 184 -13.73 7.74 -10.91
C PRO A 184 -14.11 6.26 -11.14
N GLN A 185 -13.24 5.50 -11.79
CA GLN A 185 -13.39 4.07 -12.03
C GLN A 185 -12.92 3.18 -10.87
N THR A 186 -12.55 3.74 -9.71
CA THR A 186 -12.14 2.95 -8.54
C THR A 186 -13.31 2.18 -7.94
N ARG A 187 -13.15 0.87 -7.90
CA ARG A 187 -14.14 -0.12 -7.44
C ARG A 187 -13.76 -0.59 -6.04
N VAL A 188 -14.76 -0.77 -5.18
CA VAL A 188 -14.56 -1.25 -3.80
C VAL A 188 -14.84 -2.75 -3.74
N LEU A 189 -13.81 -3.50 -3.41
CA LEU A 189 -13.84 -4.97 -3.30
C LEU A 189 -14.41 -5.41 -1.96
N ALA A 190 -14.02 -4.72 -0.89
CA ALA A 190 -14.48 -5.01 0.46
C ALA A 190 -14.40 -3.76 1.35
N THR A 191 -15.23 -3.72 2.39
CA THR A 191 -15.26 -2.59 3.34
C THR A 191 -15.25 -3.05 4.79
N ILE A 192 -14.62 -2.29 5.67
CA ILE A 192 -14.84 -2.39 7.12
C ILE A 192 -15.69 -1.20 7.53
N PRO A 193 -17.02 -1.35 7.65
CA PRO A 193 -17.91 -0.23 7.86
C PRO A 193 -17.68 0.41 9.24
N ASP A 194 -17.54 1.74 9.26
CA ASP A 194 -17.51 2.58 10.46
C ASP A 194 -16.50 2.17 11.56
N VAL A 195 -15.42 1.49 11.18
CA VAL A 195 -14.43 0.95 12.15
C VAL A 195 -13.74 2.04 12.96
N MET A 196 -13.64 3.27 12.42
CA MET A 196 -13.12 4.45 13.14
C MET A 196 -14.21 5.47 13.51
N GLY A 197 -15.46 5.01 13.62
CA GLY A 197 -16.64 5.81 13.89
C GLY A 197 -17.47 6.12 12.63
N PRO A 198 -18.64 6.78 12.79
CA PRO A 198 -19.59 7.00 11.69
C PRO A 198 -18.94 7.69 10.48
N GLY A 199 -19.10 7.07 9.30
CA GLY A 199 -18.56 7.54 8.03
C GLY A 199 -17.06 7.28 7.84
N ARG A 200 -16.40 6.59 8.77
CA ARG A 200 -14.95 6.30 8.72
C ARG A 200 -14.70 4.80 8.56
N SER A 201 -14.97 4.34 7.36
CA SER A 201 -14.77 2.95 6.91
C SER A 201 -13.38 2.76 6.29
N ALA A 202 -12.86 1.54 6.36
CA ALA A 202 -11.75 1.12 5.49
C ALA A 202 -12.32 0.60 4.16
N GLU A 203 -11.71 0.94 3.03
CA GLU A 203 -12.08 0.42 1.71
C GLU A 203 -10.90 -0.29 1.04
N MET A 204 -11.05 -1.57 0.75
CA MET A 204 -10.18 -2.31 -0.17
C MET A 204 -10.62 -2.02 -1.60
N THR A 205 -9.70 -1.57 -2.46
CA THR A 205 -10.06 -1.05 -3.78
C THR A 205 -9.18 -1.56 -4.91
N TYR A 206 -9.74 -1.46 -6.11
CA TYR A 206 -9.09 -1.76 -7.37
C TYR A 206 -9.49 -0.73 -8.43
N TYR A 207 -8.56 -0.32 -9.27
CA TYR A 207 -8.87 0.46 -10.46
C TYR A 207 -7.91 0.15 -11.61
N GLU A 208 -8.36 0.44 -12.83
CA GLU A 208 -7.54 0.34 -14.04
C GLU A 208 -7.45 1.71 -14.71
N THR A 209 -6.31 2.02 -15.35
CA THR A 209 -6.15 3.24 -16.15
C THR A 209 -6.39 2.99 -17.63
N PRO A 210 -6.66 4.03 -18.45
CA PRO A 210 -6.70 3.89 -19.90
C PRO A 210 -5.39 3.36 -20.52
N ALA A 211 -4.25 3.55 -19.83
CA ALA A 211 -2.96 3.03 -20.25
C ALA A 211 -2.72 1.55 -19.88
N GLY A 212 -3.69 0.88 -19.25
CA GLY A 212 -3.63 -0.55 -18.91
C GLY A 212 -3.16 -0.87 -17.50
N ALA A 213 -2.62 0.12 -16.76
CA ALA A 213 -2.17 -0.07 -15.39
C ALA A 213 -3.32 -0.51 -14.49
N LYS A 214 -3.07 -1.50 -13.64
CA LYS A 214 -3.98 -2.06 -12.65
C LYS A 214 -3.42 -1.75 -11.27
N VAL A 215 -4.26 -1.17 -10.41
CA VAL A 215 -3.84 -0.74 -9.08
C VAL A 215 -4.78 -1.32 -8.03
N PHE A 216 -4.19 -2.07 -7.10
CA PHE A 216 -4.87 -2.60 -5.92
C PHE A 216 -4.40 -1.88 -4.66
N ALA A 217 -5.32 -1.58 -3.76
CA ALA A 217 -5.00 -1.08 -2.42
C ALA A 217 -5.81 -1.82 -1.35
N ALA A 218 -5.12 -2.37 -0.36
CA ALA A 218 -5.71 -3.14 0.73
C ALA A 218 -6.52 -2.28 1.71
N GLY A 219 -6.23 -0.98 1.83
CA GLY A 219 -7.04 -0.02 2.61
C GLY A 219 -6.93 -0.12 4.13
N SER A 220 -6.12 -1.04 4.67
CA SER A 220 -5.85 -1.16 6.10
C SER A 220 -4.40 -1.52 6.37
N LEU A 221 -3.82 -0.96 7.43
CA LEU A 221 -2.37 -1.04 7.70
C LEU A 221 -1.86 -2.46 7.89
N ASN A 222 -2.57 -3.28 8.65
CA ASN A 222 -2.13 -4.62 9.03
C ASN A 222 -2.59 -5.73 8.07
N PHE A 223 -2.99 -5.40 6.83
CA PHE A 223 -3.47 -6.42 5.89
C PHE A 223 -2.38 -7.44 5.55
N ALA A 224 -1.14 -6.99 5.29
CA ALA A 224 -0.01 -7.86 4.97
C ALA A 224 0.31 -8.91 6.07
N ALA A 225 0.05 -8.57 7.35
CA ALA A 225 0.24 -9.50 8.48
C ALA A 225 -0.63 -10.76 8.39
N SER A 226 -1.70 -10.72 7.59
CA SER A 226 -2.62 -11.85 7.44
C SER A 226 -2.37 -12.65 6.17
N ILE A 227 -1.29 -12.41 5.42
CA ILE A 227 -1.01 -13.13 4.14
C ILE A 227 -0.84 -14.64 4.33
N GLY A 228 -0.50 -15.10 5.55
CA GLY A 228 -0.49 -16.53 5.88
C GLY A 228 -1.89 -17.17 5.96
N GLU A 229 -2.95 -16.37 6.14
CA GLU A 229 -4.32 -16.87 6.30
C GLU A 229 -4.90 -17.35 4.95
N PRO A 230 -5.64 -18.47 4.89
CA PRO A 230 -6.06 -19.08 3.62
C PRO A 230 -6.81 -18.14 2.66
N VAL A 231 -7.74 -17.33 3.19
CA VAL A 231 -8.51 -16.35 2.39
C VAL A 231 -7.59 -15.30 1.78
N VAL A 232 -6.68 -14.75 2.59
CA VAL A 232 -5.78 -13.66 2.18
C VAL A 232 -4.71 -14.19 1.25
N ALA A 233 -4.13 -15.35 1.54
CA ALA A 233 -3.16 -16.03 0.67
C ALA A 233 -3.74 -16.22 -0.73
N ARG A 234 -4.97 -16.75 -0.84
CA ARG A 234 -5.63 -16.94 -2.14
C ARG A 234 -5.98 -15.62 -2.82
N LEU A 235 -6.47 -14.63 -2.08
CA LEU A 235 -6.74 -13.29 -2.63
C LEU A 235 -5.45 -12.68 -3.22
N VAL A 236 -4.32 -12.76 -2.51
CA VAL A 236 -3.04 -12.24 -3.01
C VAL A 236 -2.50 -13.06 -4.18
N GLU A 237 -2.74 -14.37 -4.24
CA GLU A 237 -2.46 -15.18 -5.45
C GLU A 237 -3.27 -14.70 -6.66
N ASN A 238 -4.56 -14.43 -6.49
CA ASN A 238 -5.42 -13.95 -7.58
C ASN A 238 -4.97 -12.57 -8.06
N LEU A 239 -4.64 -11.67 -7.12
CA LEU A 239 -4.07 -10.37 -7.41
C LEU A 239 -2.74 -10.51 -8.15
N TRP A 240 -1.83 -11.36 -7.68
CA TRP A 240 -0.56 -11.62 -8.33
C TRP A 240 -0.73 -12.12 -9.76
N ALA A 241 -1.60 -13.11 -9.97
CA ALA A 241 -1.87 -13.66 -11.30
C ALA A 241 -2.38 -12.62 -12.30
N ARG A 242 -3.09 -11.60 -11.81
CA ARG A 242 -3.65 -10.51 -12.63
C ARG A 242 -2.69 -9.33 -12.81
N LEU A 243 -1.94 -8.96 -11.78
CA LEU A 243 -1.10 -7.76 -11.77
C LEU A 243 0.35 -8.03 -12.21
N ALA A 244 0.86 -9.25 -12.08
CA ALA A 244 2.21 -9.60 -12.52
C ALA A 244 2.32 -9.82 -14.05
N ARG A 245 1.32 -9.37 -14.80
CA ARG A 245 1.27 -9.39 -16.26
C ARG A 245 0.82 -8.02 -16.75
N PRO A 246 1.38 -7.50 -17.86
CA PRO A 246 0.95 -6.22 -18.43
C PRO A 246 -0.55 -6.22 -18.80
#